data_AF-A0A6G2DDX6-F1
#
_entry.id   AF-A0A6G2DDX6-F1
#
_cell.length_a   1.000
_cell.length_b   1.000
_cell.length_c   1.000
_cell.angle_alpha   90.00
_cell.angle_beta   90.00
_cell.angle_gamma   90.00
#
_symmetry.space_group_name_H-M   'P 1'
#
loop_
_entity.id
_entity.type
_entity.pdbx_description
1 polymer ?
#
loop_
_entity_poly.entity_id
_entity_poly.type
_entity_poly.pdbx_seq_one_letter_code
_entity_poly.pdbx_strand_id
1 'polypeptide(L)'
;IKTPAGANVVMDLWSNRGKSTKKVKDMVRGHQMANMAGVRKLQPNLRVQPMVIDPFAINELDYYLVSHFHSDHTDPYTAAAILNNPKLEHVKFIGPYHCGRIWEGWGVPKERIIVVKPGDTIELKDMKIHAVESFDRTCLVTLPV
;
A
#
# COMPACT_ATOMS: atom_id res chain seq x y z
N ILE A 1 -8.37 0.88 -11.40
CA ILE A 1 -9.56 1.64 -11.82
C ILE A 1 -9.18 2.42 -13.07
N LYS A 2 -9.99 2.33 -14.13
CA LYS A 2 -9.84 3.10 -15.36
C LYS A 2 -11.17 3.78 -15.69
N THR A 3 -11.17 5.08 -15.95
CA THR A 3 -12.37 5.85 -16.28
C THR A 3 -12.50 6.12 -17.78
N PRO A 4 -13.69 6.51 -18.29
CA PRO A 4 -13.89 6.86 -19.69
C PRO A 4 -13.00 8.01 -20.19
N ALA A 5 -12.71 9.02 -19.36
CA ALA A 5 -11.76 10.09 -19.74
C ALA A 5 -10.28 9.71 -19.51
N GLY A 6 -10.00 8.43 -19.24
CA GLY A 6 -8.65 7.90 -19.19
C GLY A 6 -7.89 8.17 -17.89
N ALA A 7 -8.58 8.38 -16.76
CA ALA A 7 -7.94 8.33 -15.45
C ALA A 7 -7.56 6.89 -15.13
N ASN A 8 -6.28 6.64 -14.87
CA ASN A 8 -5.72 5.35 -14.52
C ASN A 8 -5.23 5.41 -13.08
N VAL A 9 -5.84 4.61 -12.22
CA VAL A 9 -5.52 4.57 -10.80
C VAL A 9 -5.38 3.15 -10.33
N VAL A 10 -4.38 2.91 -9.48
CA VAL A 10 -4.22 1.63 -8.77
C VAL A 10 -4.28 1.89 -7.27
N MET A 11 -4.99 1.03 -6.55
CA MET A 11 -5.17 1.14 -5.10
C MET A 11 -4.82 -0.19 -4.45
N ASP A 12 -4.03 -0.15 -3.37
CA ASP A 12 -3.65 -1.30 -2.55
C ASP A 12 -3.06 -2.47 -3.36
N LEU A 13 -2.34 -2.18 -4.45
CA LEU A 13 -1.69 -3.22 -5.25
C LEU A 13 -0.56 -3.85 -4.45
N TRP A 14 -0.74 -5.12 -4.09
CA TRP A 14 0.22 -5.89 -3.33
C TRP A 14 0.84 -7.03 -4.13
N SER A 15 2.12 -6.82 -4.49
CA SER A 15 2.91 -7.72 -5.32
C SER A 15 3.89 -8.58 -4.50
N ASN A 16 3.56 -8.84 -3.22
CA ASN A 16 4.34 -9.72 -2.35
C ASN A 16 3.60 -11.02 -2.00
N ARG A 17 4.20 -11.81 -1.12
CA ARG A 17 3.74 -13.14 -0.70
C ARG A 17 3.52 -13.22 0.81
N GLY A 18 2.78 -14.25 1.21
CA GLY A 18 2.74 -14.71 2.60
C GLY A 18 4.01 -15.46 3.02
N LYS A 19 3.88 -16.33 4.03
CA LYS A 19 5.00 -17.15 4.51
C LYS A 19 5.54 -18.06 3.41
N SER A 20 6.86 -18.30 3.43
CA SER A 20 7.56 -19.23 2.52
C SER A 20 8.43 -20.25 3.27
N THR A 21 8.40 -20.25 4.59
CA THR A 21 9.19 -21.15 5.42
C THR A 21 8.50 -21.41 6.75
N LYS A 22 8.74 -22.60 7.31
CA LYS A 22 8.34 -22.99 8.67
C LYS A 22 9.50 -22.86 9.68
N LYS A 23 10.66 -22.31 9.26
CA LYS A 23 11.85 -22.15 10.12
C LYS A 23 11.61 -21.11 11.22
N VAL A 24 10.98 -19.99 10.89
CA VAL A 24 10.53 -18.98 11.86
C VAL A 24 9.37 -19.58 12.66
N LYS A 25 9.45 -19.55 13.98
CA LYS A 25 8.47 -20.22 14.87
C LYS A 25 7.49 -19.27 15.52
N ASP A 26 7.93 -18.05 15.80
CA ASP A 26 7.16 -17.08 16.57
C ASP A 26 6.94 -15.78 15.76
N MET A 27 5.86 -15.07 16.06
CA MET A 27 5.56 -13.76 15.47
C MET A 27 6.56 -12.71 15.98
N VAL A 28 6.82 -11.71 15.13
CA VAL A 28 7.63 -10.55 15.53
C VAL A 28 6.97 -9.79 16.68
N ARG A 29 7.79 -9.17 17.53
CA ARG A 29 7.30 -8.34 18.64
C ARG A 29 6.45 -7.20 18.07
N GLY A 30 5.26 -7.01 18.64
CA GLY A 30 4.33 -5.95 18.20
C GLY A 30 3.50 -6.29 16.97
N HIS A 31 3.55 -7.52 16.46
CA HIS A 31 2.61 -8.01 15.46
C HIS A 31 1.18 -7.92 16.00
N GLN A 32 0.27 -7.35 15.21
CA GLN A 32 -1.11 -7.08 15.61
C GLN A 32 -1.88 -8.31 16.08
N MET A 33 -1.69 -9.47 15.41
CA MET A 33 -2.33 -10.72 15.86
C MET A 33 -1.89 -11.14 17.28
N ALA A 34 -0.62 -10.91 17.63
CA ALA A 34 -0.12 -11.19 18.97
C ALA A 34 -0.67 -10.20 20.00
N ASN A 35 -0.82 -8.93 19.62
CA ASN A 35 -1.38 -7.89 20.49
C ASN A 35 -2.89 -8.09 20.71
N MET A 36 -3.64 -8.56 19.71
CA MET A 36 -5.07 -8.81 19.83
C MET A 36 -5.42 -10.07 20.64
N ALA A 37 -4.65 -11.15 20.48
CA ALA A 37 -5.04 -12.47 20.97
C ALA A 37 -4.04 -13.11 21.96
N GLY A 38 -2.93 -12.43 22.30
CA GLY A 38 -1.91 -12.97 23.19
C GLY A 38 -1.10 -14.15 22.61
N VAL A 39 -1.30 -14.48 21.33
CA VAL A 39 -0.62 -15.59 20.66
C VAL A 39 0.84 -15.27 20.34
N ARG A 40 1.69 -16.31 20.29
CA ARG A 40 3.11 -16.15 19.94
C ARG A 40 3.55 -16.94 18.71
N LYS A 41 2.88 -18.05 18.39
CA LYS A 41 3.25 -18.88 17.23
C LYS A 41 3.02 -18.17 15.91
N LEU A 42 3.90 -18.41 14.95
CA LEU A 42 3.83 -17.80 13.63
C LEU A 42 2.48 -18.09 12.96
N GLN A 43 1.83 -17.05 12.43
CA GLN A 43 0.62 -17.20 11.64
C GLN A 43 0.92 -17.97 10.34
N PRO A 44 0.14 -19.02 9.99
CA PRO A 44 0.33 -19.80 8.76
C PRO A 44 -0.32 -19.13 7.54
N ASN A 45 -0.16 -17.81 7.37
CA ASN A 45 -0.75 -17.09 6.24
C ASN A 45 0.07 -17.29 4.95
N LEU A 46 -0.40 -18.22 4.10
CA LEU A 46 0.12 -18.46 2.76
C LEU A 46 -0.74 -17.71 1.73
N ARG A 47 -0.11 -17.03 0.77
CA ARG A 47 -0.84 -16.45 -0.36
C ARG A 47 -1.31 -17.59 -1.27
N VAL A 48 -2.60 -17.61 -1.58
CA VAL A 48 -3.22 -18.66 -2.43
C VAL A 48 -3.70 -18.13 -3.78
N GLN A 49 -3.54 -16.83 -4.03
CA GLN A 49 -3.90 -16.20 -5.31
C GLN A 49 -2.65 -15.93 -6.15
N PRO A 50 -2.71 -16.18 -7.47
CA PRO A 50 -1.63 -15.80 -8.37
C PRO A 50 -1.45 -14.28 -8.43
N MET A 51 -0.32 -13.86 -8.97
CA MET A 51 -0.12 -12.47 -9.39
C MET A 51 -0.73 -12.30 -10.78
N VAL A 52 -1.70 -11.39 -10.90
CA VAL A 52 -2.40 -11.12 -12.17
C VAL A 52 -1.98 -9.78 -12.80
N ILE A 53 -1.25 -8.96 -12.05
CA ILE A 53 -0.67 -7.70 -12.51
C ILE A 53 0.83 -7.78 -12.21
N ASP A 54 1.65 -7.55 -13.23
CA ASP A 54 3.07 -7.30 -13.07
C ASP A 54 3.27 -5.79 -12.86
N PRO A 55 3.72 -5.32 -11.68
CA PRO A 55 3.92 -3.90 -11.43
C PRO A 55 4.96 -3.28 -12.39
N PHE A 56 5.94 -4.05 -12.86
CA PHE A 56 6.99 -3.55 -13.77
C PHE A 56 6.51 -3.40 -15.22
N ALA A 57 5.35 -3.96 -15.56
CA ALA A 57 4.72 -3.78 -16.86
C ALA A 57 3.79 -2.55 -16.93
N ILE A 58 3.58 -1.85 -15.81
CA ILE A 58 2.74 -0.64 -15.78
C ILE A 58 3.44 0.49 -16.54
N ASN A 59 2.76 1.04 -17.54
CA ASN A 59 3.27 2.15 -18.36
C ASN A 59 2.33 3.37 -18.40
N GLU A 60 1.09 3.21 -17.94
CA GLU A 60 0.08 4.27 -17.86
C GLU A 60 -0.56 4.23 -16.47
N LEU A 61 -0.30 5.26 -15.68
CA LEU A 61 -0.82 5.42 -14.33
C LEU A 61 -0.84 6.92 -14.01
N ASP A 62 -1.87 7.39 -13.32
CA ASP A 62 -1.92 8.76 -12.80
C ASP A 62 -1.60 8.77 -11.31
N TYR A 63 -2.31 7.97 -10.51
CA TYR A 63 -2.13 7.87 -9.05
C TYR A 63 -1.99 6.44 -8.55
N TYR A 64 -1.10 6.24 -7.59
CA TYR A 64 -1.02 5.06 -6.74
C TYR A 64 -1.56 5.40 -5.35
N LEU A 65 -2.66 4.76 -4.97
CA LEU A 65 -3.30 4.96 -3.67
C LEU A 65 -3.01 3.80 -2.73
N VAL A 66 -2.81 4.12 -1.46
CA VAL A 66 -2.78 3.13 -0.38
C VAL A 66 -3.69 3.58 0.75
N SER A 67 -4.58 2.68 1.17
CA SER A 67 -5.58 2.95 2.20
C SER A 67 -4.97 3.07 3.61
N HIS A 68 -4.04 2.19 3.95
CA HIS A 68 -3.38 2.14 5.26
C HIS A 68 -2.07 1.36 5.20
N PHE A 69 -1.30 1.39 6.29
CA PHE A 69 0.11 1.00 6.28
C PHE A 69 0.39 -0.50 6.46
N HIS A 70 -0.63 -1.38 6.51
CA HIS A 70 -0.35 -2.81 6.60
C HIS A 70 0.35 -3.31 5.34
N SER A 71 1.19 -4.32 5.54
CA SER A 71 2.13 -4.79 4.53
C SER A 71 1.47 -5.35 3.27
N ASP A 72 0.22 -5.76 3.35
CA ASP A 72 -0.61 -6.29 2.27
C ASP A 72 -1.40 -5.20 1.51
N HIS A 73 -1.23 -3.93 1.89
CA HIS A 73 -1.77 -2.76 1.20
C HIS A 73 -0.65 -1.84 0.70
N THR A 74 0.50 -1.79 1.38
CA THR A 74 1.68 -1.00 0.97
C THR A 74 2.79 -1.90 0.42
N ASP A 75 3.08 -1.79 -0.88
CA ASP A 75 4.04 -2.68 -1.55
C ASP A 75 5.32 -1.96 -2.06
N PRO A 76 6.52 -2.39 -1.62
CA PRO A 76 7.78 -1.77 -2.05
C PRO A 76 8.13 -2.07 -3.50
N TYR A 77 7.68 -3.20 -4.07
CA TYR A 77 7.95 -3.55 -5.47
C TYR A 77 7.15 -2.67 -6.43
N THR A 78 5.89 -2.40 -6.11
CA THR A 78 5.03 -1.47 -6.84
C THR A 78 5.58 -0.05 -6.76
N ALA A 79 6.03 0.39 -5.58
CA ALA A 79 6.69 1.68 -5.43
C ALA A 79 7.96 1.78 -6.29
N ALA A 80 8.82 0.75 -6.26
CA ALA A 80 10.03 0.70 -7.07
C ALA A 80 9.71 0.69 -8.58
N ALA A 81 8.70 -0.05 -9.02
CA ALA A 81 8.31 -0.10 -10.43
C ALA A 81 7.85 1.27 -10.95
N ILE A 82 7.11 2.03 -10.14
CA ILE A 82 6.67 3.40 -10.46
C ILE A 82 7.84 4.37 -10.45
N LEU A 83 8.72 4.30 -9.44
CA LEU A 83 9.85 5.21 -9.31
C LEU A 83 10.90 5.03 -10.42
N ASN A 84 11.16 3.79 -10.82
CA ASN A 84 12.20 3.48 -11.81
C ASN A 84 11.69 3.48 -13.25
N ASN A 85 10.43 3.87 -13.50
CA ASN A 85 9.88 3.99 -14.85
C ASN A 85 9.79 5.47 -15.26
N PRO A 86 10.60 5.93 -16.25
CA PRO A 86 10.56 7.32 -16.73
C PRO A 86 9.18 7.78 -17.23
N LYS A 87 8.35 6.87 -17.73
CA LYS A 87 6.98 7.20 -18.18
C LYS A 87 6.06 7.58 -17.02
N LEU A 88 6.42 7.21 -15.80
CA LEU A 88 5.61 7.36 -14.59
C LEU A 88 6.17 8.42 -13.63
N GLU A 89 7.10 9.28 -14.07
CA GLU A 89 7.69 10.35 -13.23
C GLU A 89 6.63 11.28 -12.63
N HIS A 90 5.54 11.54 -13.35
CA HIS A 90 4.44 12.39 -12.92
C HIS A 90 3.54 11.76 -11.85
N VAL A 91 3.58 10.43 -11.68
CA VAL A 91 2.66 9.68 -10.79
C VAL A 91 2.81 10.14 -9.36
N LYS A 92 1.67 10.38 -8.70
CA LYS A 92 1.60 10.71 -7.27
C LYS A 92 1.22 9.48 -6.43
N PHE A 93 1.84 9.39 -5.26
CA PHE A 93 1.60 8.40 -4.22
C PHE A 93 0.68 9.03 -3.17
N ILE A 94 -0.52 8.48 -3.00
CA ILE A 94 -1.55 9.10 -2.18
C ILE A 94 -1.95 8.15 -1.06
N GLY A 95 -1.87 8.61 0.19
CA GLY A 95 -2.22 7.78 1.34
C GLY A 95 -2.18 8.55 2.65
N PRO A 96 -2.52 7.91 3.78
CA PRO A 96 -2.44 8.53 5.08
C PRO A 96 -0.98 8.77 5.49
N TYR A 97 -0.78 9.58 6.53
CA TYR A 97 0.54 10.03 7.00
C TYR A 97 1.58 8.88 7.11
N HIS A 98 1.22 7.76 7.73
CA HIS A 98 2.14 6.63 7.90
C HIS A 98 2.55 5.97 6.57
N CYS A 99 1.67 5.94 5.56
CA CYS A 99 2.04 5.46 4.23
C CYS A 99 3.05 6.41 3.57
N GLY A 100 2.83 7.72 3.70
CA GLY A 100 3.79 8.75 3.28
C GLY A 100 5.17 8.54 3.89
N ARG A 101 5.25 8.28 5.21
CA ARG A 101 6.51 8.02 5.91
C ARG A 101 7.23 6.76 5.42
N ILE A 102 6.49 5.69 5.15
CA ILE A 102 7.04 4.44 4.60
C ILE A 102 7.62 4.71 3.19
N TRP A 103 6.88 5.42 2.34
CA TRP A 103 7.34 5.78 0.99
C TRP A 103 8.58 6.68 1.01
N GLU A 104 8.63 7.70 1.88
CA GLU A 104 9.84 8.50 2.10
C GLU A 104 11.02 7.60 2.48
N GLY A 105 10.81 6.64 3.38
CA GLY A 105 11.83 5.67 3.79
C GLY A 105 12.30 4.73 2.67
N TRP A 106 11.46 4.48 1.66
CA TRP A 106 11.82 3.73 0.45
C TRP A 106 12.44 4.60 -0.65
N GLY A 107 12.57 5.91 -0.43
CA GLY A 107 13.17 6.85 -1.37
C GLY A 107 12.20 7.48 -2.37
N VAL A 108 10.88 7.40 -2.14
CA VAL A 108 9.91 8.17 -2.93
C VAL A 108 10.12 9.67 -2.64
N PRO A 109 10.34 10.51 -3.66
CA PRO A 109 10.49 11.94 -3.44
C PRO A 109 9.26 12.58 -2.81
N LYS A 110 9.45 13.50 -1.86
CA LYS A 110 8.36 14.08 -1.05
C LYS A 110 7.33 14.81 -1.91
N GLU A 111 7.76 15.46 -2.99
CA GLU A 111 6.92 16.14 -3.98
C GLU A 111 6.02 15.18 -4.79
N ARG A 112 6.29 13.88 -4.74
CA ARG A 112 5.44 12.83 -5.32
C ARG A 112 4.44 12.25 -4.31
N ILE A 113 4.53 12.61 -3.04
CA ILE A 113 3.66 12.08 -1.97
C ILE A 113 2.57 13.11 -1.64
N ILE A 114 1.32 12.66 -1.65
CA ILE A 114 0.17 13.43 -1.20
C ILE A 114 -0.41 12.74 0.03
N VAL A 115 -0.21 13.37 1.20
CA VAL A 115 -0.82 12.89 2.44
C VAL A 115 -2.27 13.36 2.50
N VAL A 116 -3.20 12.43 2.72
CA VAL A 116 -4.63 12.72 2.87
C VAL A 116 -5.13 12.39 4.27
N LYS A 117 -6.20 13.07 4.69
CA LYS A 117 -6.99 12.81 5.91
C LYS A 117 -8.48 12.73 5.58
N PRO A 118 -9.33 12.11 6.43
CA PRO A 118 -10.77 12.11 6.24
C PRO A 118 -11.32 13.53 6.01
N GLY A 119 -12.16 13.67 4.99
CA GLY A 119 -12.72 14.95 4.53
C GLY A 119 -11.95 15.58 3.36
N ASP A 120 -10.71 15.17 3.11
CA ASP A 120 -9.97 15.63 1.93
C ASP A 120 -10.59 15.09 0.64
N THR A 121 -10.43 15.85 -0.43
CA THR A 121 -10.94 15.50 -1.76
C THR A 121 -9.88 15.82 -2.81
N ILE A 122 -9.66 14.90 -3.75
CA ILE A 122 -8.72 15.05 -4.86
C ILE A 122 -9.48 14.85 -6.17
N GLU A 123 -9.31 15.77 -7.11
CA GLU A 123 -9.87 15.66 -8.45
C GLU A 123 -8.80 15.15 -9.42
N LEU A 124 -9.17 14.20 -10.27
CA LEU A 124 -8.32 13.62 -11.31
C LEU A 124 -9.16 13.36 -12.56
N LYS A 125 -8.98 14.19 -13.60
CA LYS A 125 -9.75 14.08 -14.86
C LYS A 125 -11.26 14.04 -14.57
N ASP A 126 -11.96 12.97 -14.93
CA ASP A 126 -13.39 12.72 -14.69
C ASP A 126 -13.67 11.97 -13.37
N MET A 127 -12.67 11.83 -12.50
CA MET A 127 -12.77 11.14 -11.21
C MET A 127 -12.59 12.11 -10.03
N LYS A 128 -13.38 11.89 -8.97
CA LYS A 128 -13.24 12.57 -7.68
C LYS A 128 -13.00 11.54 -6.59
N ILE A 129 -11.91 11.69 -5.85
CA ILE A 129 -11.48 10.79 -4.78
C ILE A 129 -11.79 11.47 -3.45
N HIS A 130 -12.61 10.83 -2.62
CA HIS A 130 -12.94 11.30 -1.28
C HIS A 130 -12.21 10.44 -0.25
N ALA A 131 -11.34 11.07 0.55
CA ALA A 131 -10.73 10.41 1.69
C ALA A 131 -11.74 10.38 2.84
N VAL A 132 -12.03 9.18 3.36
CA VAL A 132 -13.01 8.95 4.42
C VAL A 132 -12.38 8.24 5.61
N GLU A 133 -13.11 8.19 6.72
CA GLU A 133 -12.67 7.47 7.91
C GLU A 133 -12.53 5.97 7.63
N SER A 134 -11.45 5.38 8.15
CA SER A 134 -11.25 3.93 8.17
C SER A 134 -11.72 3.36 9.50
N PHE A 135 -12.24 2.14 9.46
CA PHE A 135 -12.66 1.38 10.64
C PHE A 135 -11.79 0.14 10.89
N ASP A 136 -10.61 0.07 10.25
CA ASP A 136 -9.65 -0.98 10.55
C ASP A 136 -9.02 -0.77 11.93
N ARG A 137 -9.61 -1.42 12.93
CA ARG A 137 -9.12 -1.42 14.31
C ARG A 137 -7.78 -2.12 14.47
N THR A 138 -7.39 -2.98 13.54
CA THR A 138 -6.14 -3.73 13.66
C THR A 138 -4.93 -2.81 13.47
N CYS A 139 -5.06 -1.72 12.69
CA CYS A 139 -4.07 -0.63 12.63
C CYS A 139 -3.74 -0.01 14.00
N LEU A 140 -4.70 0.09 14.93
CA LEU A 140 -4.47 0.67 16.25
C LEU A 140 -3.57 -0.17 17.16
N VAL A 141 -3.44 -1.46 16.83
CA VAL A 141 -2.67 -2.44 17.60
C VAL A 141 -1.49 -3.02 16.79
N THR A 142 -1.21 -2.48 15.62
CA THR A 142 0.01 -2.75 14.85
C THR A 142 1.08 -1.73 15.25
N LEU A 143 2.27 -2.18 15.65
CA LEU A 143 3.38 -1.24 15.81
C LEU A 143 3.72 -0.62 14.44
N PRO A 144 3.97 0.70 14.36
CA PRO A 144 4.45 1.31 13.14
C PRO A 144 5.70 0.58 12.65
N VAL A 145 5.70 0.20 11.37
CA VAL A 145 6.84 -0.39 10.66
C VAL A 145 7.85 0.68 10.26
#